data_AF-A0A355BCE7-F1
#
_entry.id   AF-A0A355BCE7-F1
#
_cell.length_a   1.000
_cell.length_b   1.000
_cell.length_c   1.000
_cell.angle_alpha   90.00
_cell.angle_beta   90.00
_cell.angle_gamma   90.00
#
_symmetry.space_group_name_H-M   'P 1'
#
loop_
_entity.id
_entity.type
_entity.pdbx_description
1 polymer ?
#
loop_
_entity_poly.entity_id
_entity_poly.type
_entity_poly.pdbx_seq_one_letter_code
_entity_poly.pdbx_strand_id
1 'polypeptide(L)'
;MKNVVKILKPEEMKFIKKINIISQNRLNNDIVIGFLIYEREISLDYTFKPKDKNDDDMKYLITYPKQSDYPTDEIDELILETIRISYPNSTVHTEILFSTGDIEWLDNLKNRPFEVSNLIIRPDFFGQDLERLVGKEFEVFRKDLRIYVEGSSELIKNIVFYGQCNFEKSKEIYNKLDKIIFI
;
A
#
# COMPACT_ATOMS: atom_id res chain seq x y z
N MET A 1 6.14 22.21 26.63
CA MET A 1 7.47 21.90 26.07
C MET A 1 7.47 22.23 24.59
N LYS A 2 8.57 22.74 24.03
CA LYS A 2 8.74 22.94 22.58
C LYS A 2 9.55 21.76 22.04
N ASN A 3 9.02 21.01 21.08
CA ASN A 3 9.79 19.99 20.36
C ASN A 3 10.42 20.61 19.11
N VAL A 4 11.69 20.30 18.85
CA VAL A 4 12.39 20.73 17.64
C VAL A 4 12.11 19.70 16.55
N VAL A 5 11.44 20.11 15.48
CA VAL A 5 11.26 19.28 14.28
C VAL A 5 12.48 19.44 13.39
N LYS A 6 13.10 18.32 12.98
CA LYS A 6 14.21 18.32 12.02
C LYS A 6 13.76 17.74 10.70
N ILE A 7 14.21 18.33 9.61
CA ILE A 7 14.04 17.77 8.26
C ILE A 7 15.02 16.61 8.10
N LEU A 8 14.53 15.50 7.54
CA LEU A 8 15.33 14.31 7.29
C LEU A 8 16.31 14.54 6.15
N LYS A 9 17.34 13.69 6.05
CA LYS A 9 18.18 13.68 4.84
C LYS A 9 17.41 13.03 3.69
N PRO A 10 17.70 13.37 2.42
CA PRO A 10 17.00 12.81 1.27
C PRO A 10 16.94 11.28 1.25
N GLU A 11 18.01 10.61 1.66
CA GLU A 11 18.08 9.14 1.74
C GLU A 11 17.19 8.51 2.83
N GLU A 12 16.73 9.30 3.79
CA GLU A 12 15.82 8.87 4.86
C GLU A 12 14.35 9.17 4.49
N MET A 13 14.11 9.98 3.46
CA MET A 13 12.77 10.35 3.03
C MET A 13 12.12 9.23 2.22
N LYS A 14 10.84 8.99 2.49
CA LYS A 14 10.06 7.90 1.89
C LYS A 14 8.62 8.32 1.67
N PHE A 15 7.93 7.63 0.76
CA PHE A 15 6.47 7.65 0.73
C PHE A 15 5.93 6.55 1.62
N ILE A 16 5.02 6.92 2.52
CA ILE A 16 4.30 6.01 3.40
C ILE A 16 2.91 5.81 2.81
N LYS A 17 2.59 4.57 2.47
CA LYS A 17 1.31 4.17 1.90
C LYS A 17 0.48 3.50 2.98
N LYS A 18 -0.65 4.11 3.33
CA LYS A 18 -1.62 3.60 4.29
C LYS A 18 -2.86 3.12 3.56
N ILE A 19 -3.10 1.81 3.54
CA ILE A 19 -4.35 1.25 3.00
C ILE A 19 -5.35 1.08 4.14
N ASN A 20 -6.42 1.85 4.11
CA ASN A 20 -7.55 1.68 5.01
C ASN A 20 -8.43 0.53 4.49
N ILE A 21 -8.61 -0.50 5.32
CA ILE A 21 -9.51 -1.61 5.04
C ILE A 21 -10.91 -1.18 5.46
N ILE A 22 -11.81 -1.10 4.48
CA ILE A 22 -13.15 -0.60 4.68
C ILE A 22 -14.15 -1.74 4.52
N SER A 23 -15.03 -1.89 5.51
CA SER A 23 -16.14 -2.83 5.50
C SER A 23 -17.45 -2.12 5.77
N GLN A 24 -18.56 -2.74 5.41
CA GLN A 24 -19.89 -2.21 5.68
C GLN A 24 -20.42 -2.78 6.99
N ASN A 25 -20.91 -1.89 7.86
CA ASN A 25 -21.63 -2.32 9.05
C ASN A 25 -23.05 -2.81 8.68
N ARG A 26 -23.81 -3.27 9.68
CA ARG A 26 -25.20 -3.75 9.49
C ARG A 26 -26.18 -2.72 8.90
N LEU A 27 -25.80 -1.44 8.88
CA LEU A 27 -26.57 -0.33 8.33
C LEU A 27 -26.05 0.11 6.95
N ASN A 28 -25.17 -0.67 6.32
CA ASN A 28 -24.50 -0.38 5.05
C ASN A 28 -23.65 0.91 5.07
N ASN A 29 -23.22 1.35 6.25
CA ASN A 29 -22.27 2.45 6.36
C ASN A 29 -20.84 1.89 6.29
N ASP A 30 -20.01 2.53 5.47
CA ASP A 30 -18.59 2.24 5.38
C ASP A 30 -17.89 2.60 6.69
N ILE A 31 -17.18 1.64 7.25
CA ILE A 31 -16.36 1.79 8.45
C ILE A 31 -14.94 1.29 8.17
N VAL A 32 -13.95 2.02 8.68
CA VAL A 32 -12.56 1.56 8.67
C VAL A 32 -12.40 0.52 9.77
N ILE A 33 -12.13 -0.72 9.40
CA ILE A 33 -11.97 -1.84 10.36
C ILE A 33 -10.51 -2.12 10.70
N GLY A 34 -9.58 -1.54 9.95
CA GLY A 34 -8.14 -1.65 10.15
C GLY A 34 -7.38 -0.97 9.03
N PHE A 35 -6.05 -0.94 9.14
CA PHE A 35 -5.20 -0.41 8.07
C PHE A 35 -3.87 -1.15 7.98
N LEU A 36 -3.31 -1.13 6.79
CA LEU A 36 -1.99 -1.65 6.44
C LEU A 36 -1.07 -0.48 6.10
N ILE A 37 0.23 -0.60 6.40
CA ILE A 37 1.21 0.41 6.03
C ILE A 37 2.37 -0.25 5.30
N TYR A 38 2.84 0.40 4.23
CA TYR A 38 4.10 0.06 3.60
C TYR A 38 4.86 1.30 3.14
N GLU A 39 6.17 1.15 2.97
CA GLU A 39 7.07 2.20 2.53
C GLU A 39 7.46 2.02 1.06
N ARG A 40 7.67 3.16 0.39
CA ARG A 40 8.26 3.25 -0.93
C ARG A 40 9.43 4.24 -0.87
N GLU A 41 10.59 3.83 -1.37
CA GLU A 41 11.73 4.73 -1.52
C GLU A 41 11.45 5.79 -2.58
N ILE A 42 12.00 6.98 -2.38
CA ILE A 42 11.97 8.04 -3.39
C ILE A 42 13.06 7.74 -4.42
N SER A 43 12.66 7.63 -5.68
CA SER A 43 13.57 7.36 -6.79
C SER A 43 13.18 8.16 -8.02
N LEU A 44 14.01 8.14 -9.07
CA LEU A 44 13.71 8.85 -10.32
C LEU A 44 12.45 8.32 -11.02
N ASP A 45 12.17 7.02 -10.86
CA ASP A 45 11.00 6.32 -11.38
C ASP A 45 9.81 6.30 -10.40
N TYR A 46 10.01 6.74 -9.15
CA TYR A 46 8.97 6.78 -8.12
C TYR A 46 9.05 8.09 -7.31
N THR A 47 8.54 9.17 -7.90
CA THR A 47 8.52 10.52 -7.33
C THR A 47 7.23 11.25 -7.65
N PHE A 48 7.00 12.41 -7.03
CA PHE A 48 5.82 13.24 -7.28
C PHE A 48 5.65 13.51 -8.77
N LYS A 49 4.39 13.47 -9.23
CA LYS A 49 4.07 13.85 -10.59
C LYS A 49 4.42 15.34 -10.78
N PRO A 50 5.09 15.70 -11.88
CA PRO A 50 5.34 17.10 -12.17
C PRO A 50 4.00 17.81 -12.34
N LYS A 51 3.94 19.05 -11.86
CA LYS A 51 2.78 19.93 -12.06
C LYS A 51 2.40 19.98 -13.54
N ASP A 52 1.10 19.84 -13.83
CA ASP A 52 0.58 20.09 -15.17
C ASP A 52 0.74 21.59 -15.50
N LYS A 53 1.28 21.90 -16.68
CA LYS A 53 1.46 23.29 -17.14
C LYS A 53 0.13 24.05 -17.27
N ASN A 54 -0.98 23.34 -17.36
CA ASN A 54 -2.32 23.92 -17.49
C ASN A 54 -3.03 24.15 -16.14
N ASP A 55 -2.43 23.74 -15.02
CA ASP A 55 -3.04 23.92 -13.69
C ASP A 55 -2.93 25.38 -13.23
N ASP A 56 -4.05 25.95 -12.78
CA ASP A 56 -4.09 27.28 -12.16
C ASP A 56 -3.08 27.37 -11.00
N ASP A 57 -2.16 28.33 -11.07
CA ASP A 57 -1.05 28.46 -10.13
C ASP A 57 -1.51 28.63 -8.68
N MET A 58 -2.55 29.43 -8.45
CA MET A 58 -3.08 29.69 -7.11
C MET A 58 -3.80 28.47 -6.56
N LYS A 59 -4.64 27.82 -7.38
CA LYS A 59 -5.34 26.59 -6.98
C LYS A 59 -4.36 25.46 -6.68
N TYR A 60 -3.30 25.33 -7.48
CA TYR A 60 -2.23 24.35 -7.24
C TYR A 60 -1.57 24.59 -5.88
N LEU A 61 -1.12 25.81 -5.59
CA LEU A 61 -0.46 26.12 -4.32
C LEU A 61 -1.34 25.89 -3.08
N ILE A 62 -2.65 26.09 -3.19
CA ILE A 62 -3.58 25.91 -2.07
C ILE A 62 -3.89 24.43 -1.82
N THR A 63 -3.89 23.61 -2.87
CA THR A 63 -4.37 22.22 -2.80
C THR A 63 -3.26 21.18 -2.84
N TYR A 64 -2.02 21.60 -3.09
CA TYR A 64 -0.87 20.72 -3.16
C TYR A 64 -0.33 20.35 -1.76
N PRO A 65 0.12 19.09 -1.54
CA PRO A 65 -0.03 17.95 -2.46
C PRO A 65 -1.40 17.27 -2.30
N LYS A 66 -2.09 17.02 -3.41
CA LYS A 66 -3.28 16.14 -3.43
C LYS A 66 -2.83 14.69 -3.45
N GLN A 67 -3.71 13.79 -3.02
CA GLN A 67 -3.47 12.34 -3.10
C GLN A 67 -3.16 11.85 -4.52
N SER A 68 -3.72 12.49 -5.56
CA SER A 68 -3.45 12.21 -6.97
C SER A 68 -2.02 12.56 -7.42
N ASP A 69 -1.35 13.44 -6.68
CA ASP A 69 -0.05 14.00 -7.05
C ASP A 69 1.10 13.09 -6.58
N TYR A 70 0.82 12.24 -5.60
CA TYR A 70 1.76 11.22 -5.12
C TYR A 70 2.00 10.15 -6.19
N PRO A 71 3.23 9.58 -6.26
CA PRO A 71 3.52 8.47 -7.16
C PRO A 71 2.64 7.28 -6.85
N THR A 72 2.24 6.57 -7.90
CA THR A 72 1.56 5.28 -7.83
C THR A 72 1.99 4.48 -9.04
N ASP A 73 2.35 3.21 -8.85
CA ASP A 73 2.74 2.30 -9.92
C ASP A 73 1.92 1.00 -9.91
N GLU A 74 2.23 0.10 -10.85
CA GLU A 74 1.55 -1.19 -10.99
C GLU A 74 1.62 -2.06 -9.73
N ILE A 75 2.63 -1.86 -8.87
CA ILE A 75 2.80 -2.64 -7.64
C ILE A 75 1.88 -2.11 -6.56
N ASP A 76 1.77 -0.79 -6.42
CA ASP A 76 0.82 -0.17 -5.49
C ASP A 76 -0.63 -0.52 -5.85
N GLU A 77 -0.95 -0.47 -7.15
CA GLU A 77 -2.25 -0.86 -7.69
C GLU A 77 -2.52 -2.33 -7.41
N LEU A 78 -1.56 -3.23 -7.68
CA LEU A 78 -1.70 -4.66 -7.41
C LEU A 78 -1.97 -4.95 -5.93
N ILE A 79 -1.26 -4.29 -5.01
CA ILE A 79 -1.48 -4.46 -3.56
C ILE A 79 -2.90 -4.00 -3.19
N LEU A 80 -3.31 -2.82 -3.65
CA LEU A 80 -4.62 -2.26 -3.34
C LEU A 80 -5.76 -3.10 -3.92
N GLU A 81 -5.66 -3.50 -5.19
CA GLU A 81 -6.67 -4.34 -5.84
C GLU A 81 -6.76 -5.72 -5.20
N THR A 82 -5.63 -6.29 -4.79
CA THR A 82 -5.62 -7.56 -4.03
C THR A 82 -6.43 -7.46 -2.73
N ILE A 83 -6.35 -6.32 -2.03
CA ILE A 83 -7.13 -6.08 -0.82
C ILE A 83 -8.61 -5.84 -1.17
N ARG A 84 -8.88 -5.12 -2.27
CA ARG A 84 -10.24 -4.81 -2.73
C ARG A 84 -11.06 -6.00 -3.17
N ILE A 85 -10.42 -7.10 -3.58
CA ILE A 85 -11.13 -8.37 -3.83
C ILE A 85 -11.97 -8.79 -2.61
N SER A 86 -11.45 -8.61 -1.40
CA SER A 86 -12.17 -8.90 -0.15
C SER A 86 -12.87 -7.68 0.45
N TYR A 87 -12.33 -6.48 0.22
CA TYR A 87 -12.82 -5.22 0.80
C TYR A 87 -12.91 -4.11 -0.26
N PRO A 88 -13.93 -4.13 -1.13
CA PRO A 88 -13.99 -3.32 -2.36
C PRO A 88 -13.85 -1.81 -2.14
N ASN A 89 -14.35 -1.31 -1.01
CA ASN A 89 -14.34 0.12 -0.69
C ASN A 89 -13.00 0.59 -0.09
N SER A 90 -12.01 -0.29 0.05
CA SER A 90 -10.71 0.06 0.63
C SER A 90 -10.00 1.14 -0.19
N THR A 91 -9.28 2.01 0.52
CA THR A 91 -8.64 3.19 -0.05
C THR A 91 -7.19 3.30 0.41
N VAL A 92 -6.34 3.84 -0.46
CA VAL A 92 -4.96 4.17 -0.13
C VAL A 92 -4.83 5.66 0.15
N HIS A 93 -4.10 6.00 1.20
CA HIS A 93 -3.64 7.34 1.50
C HIS A 93 -2.12 7.34 1.52
N THR A 94 -1.50 8.30 0.84
CA THR A 94 -0.05 8.45 0.78
C THR A 94 0.38 9.69 1.54
N GLU A 95 1.39 9.55 2.36
CA GLU A 95 2.06 10.64 3.08
C GLU A 95 3.56 10.59 2.80
N ILE A 96 4.24 11.72 2.93
CA ILE A 96 5.71 11.77 2.85
C ILE A 96 6.31 11.76 4.25
N LEU A 97 7.26 10.86 4.47
CA LEU A 97 8.13 10.88 5.64
C LEU A 97 9.22 11.92 5.39
N PHE A 98 9.02 13.16 5.86
CA PHE A 98 9.90 14.29 5.53
C PHE A 98 10.67 14.83 6.74
N SER A 99 10.12 14.66 7.93
CA SER A 99 10.63 15.25 9.17
C SER A 99 10.58 14.27 10.34
N THR A 100 11.23 14.62 11.44
CA THR A 100 11.17 13.85 12.69
C THR A 100 9.77 13.78 13.29
N GLY A 101 8.88 14.73 12.96
CA GLY A 101 7.47 14.66 13.37
C GLY A 101 6.71 13.55 12.64
N ASP A 102 7.04 13.32 11.36
CA ASP A 102 6.44 12.24 10.57
C ASP A 102 6.94 10.87 11.04
N ILE A 103 8.20 10.78 11.51
CA ILE A 103 8.72 9.59 12.18
C ILE A 103 7.92 9.29 13.44
N GLU A 104 7.70 10.29 14.30
CA GLU A 104 6.92 10.12 15.53
C GLU A 104 5.48 9.68 15.22
N TRP A 105 4.85 10.26 14.20
CA TRP A 105 3.54 9.83 13.72
C TRP A 105 3.54 8.37 13.26
N LEU A 106 4.53 7.96 12.46
CA LEU A 106 4.66 6.60 11.95
C LEU A 106 4.90 5.61 13.11
N ASP A 107 5.77 5.95 14.05
CA ASP A 107 6.04 5.13 15.24
C ASP A 107 4.78 4.96 16.10
N ASN A 108 3.98 6.02 16.25
CA ASN A 108 2.69 5.93 16.93
C ASN A 108 1.72 5.00 16.22
N LEU A 109 1.73 4.93 14.89
CA LEU A 109 0.93 3.96 14.14
C LEU A 109 1.43 2.53 14.37
N LYS A 110 2.75 2.32 14.38
CA LYS A 110 3.41 1.02 14.57
C LYS A 110 3.19 0.42 15.96
N ASN A 111 2.99 1.27 16.96
CA ASN A 111 2.73 0.87 18.34
C ASN A 111 1.28 0.46 18.60
N ARG A 112 0.39 0.55 17.60
CA ARG A 112 -1.00 0.13 17.75
C ARG A 112 -1.13 -1.39 17.77
N PRO A 113 -2.18 -1.94 18.41
CA PRO A 113 -2.50 -3.35 18.28
C PRO A 113 -2.69 -3.73 16.81
N PHE A 114 -2.23 -4.93 16.46
CA PHE A 114 -2.35 -5.46 15.10
C PHE A 114 -2.70 -6.94 15.10
N GLU A 115 -3.29 -7.41 14.00
CA GLU A 115 -3.39 -8.83 13.66
C GLU A 115 -2.46 -9.15 12.50
N VAL A 116 -1.91 -10.37 12.51
CA VAL A 116 -1.11 -10.87 11.40
C VAL A 116 -2.04 -11.41 10.32
N SER A 117 -1.86 -10.92 9.11
CA SER A 117 -2.56 -11.33 7.90
C SER A 117 -1.53 -11.78 6.84
N ASN A 118 -2.00 -12.34 5.74
CA ASN A 118 -1.15 -12.84 4.66
C ASN A 118 -1.59 -12.22 3.33
N LEU A 119 -0.63 -11.66 2.61
CA LEU A 119 -0.77 -11.29 1.21
C LEU A 119 -0.21 -12.41 0.34
N ILE A 120 -1.05 -12.97 -0.52
CA ILE A 120 -0.67 -14.04 -1.43
C ILE A 120 -0.99 -13.59 -2.85
N ILE A 121 0.03 -13.47 -3.69
CA ILE A 121 -0.12 -13.08 -5.09
C ILE A 121 0.40 -14.22 -5.95
N ARG A 122 -0.51 -14.80 -6.76
CA ARG A 122 -0.22 -15.94 -7.63
C ARG A 122 -0.27 -15.54 -9.10
N PRO A 123 0.40 -16.26 -10.01
CA PRO A 123 0.23 -16.02 -11.43
C PRO A 123 -1.21 -16.36 -11.87
N ASP A 124 -1.75 -15.54 -12.77
CA ASP A 124 -2.94 -15.84 -13.55
C ASP A 124 -2.54 -16.50 -14.87
N PHE A 125 -3.09 -17.70 -15.10
CA PHE A 125 -2.84 -18.52 -16.28
C PHE A 125 -3.84 -18.25 -17.41
N PHE A 126 -4.67 -17.21 -17.32
CA PHE A 126 -5.59 -16.84 -18.38
C PHE A 126 -4.85 -16.64 -19.71
N GLY A 127 -5.36 -17.27 -20.77
CA GLY A 127 -4.77 -17.22 -22.11
C GLY A 127 -3.54 -18.12 -22.32
N GLN A 128 -3.10 -18.87 -21.31
CA GLN A 128 -1.98 -19.80 -21.42
C GLN A 128 -2.44 -21.18 -21.91
N ASP A 129 -1.56 -21.87 -22.64
CA ASP A 129 -1.75 -23.25 -23.05
C ASP A 129 -1.54 -24.19 -21.84
N LEU A 130 -2.64 -24.58 -21.20
CA LEU A 130 -2.62 -25.37 -19.96
C LEU A 130 -1.93 -26.73 -20.12
N GLU A 131 -1.95 -27.33 -21.31
CA GLU A 131 -1.26 -28.60 -21.57
C GLU A 131 0.26 -28.46 -21.39
N ARG A 132 0.81 -27.28 -21.74
CA ARG A 132 2.24 -26.97 -21.56
C ARG A 132 2.61 -26.67 -20.11
N LEU A 133 1.64 -26.56 -19.21
CA LEU A 133 1.87 -26.28 -17.79
C LEU A 133 1.84 -27.54 -16.92
N VAL A 134 1.42 -28.69 -17.47
CA VAL A 134 1.34 -29.96 -16.75
C VAL A 134 2.71 -30.34 -16.18
N GLY A 135 2.77 -30.58 -14.87
CA GLY A 135 3.99 -30.97 -14.17
C GLY A 135 5.00 -29.85 -13.93
N LYS A 136 4.69 -28.60 -14.28
CA LYS A 136 5.54 -27.44 -13.97
C LYS A 136 5.26 -26.89 -12.58
N GLU A 137 6.31 -26.39 -11.95
CA GLU A 137 6.25 -25.66 -10.69
C GLU A 137 6.35 -24.16 -10.94
N PHE A 138 5.65 -23.37 -10.14
CA PHE A 138 5.66 -21.92 -10.21
C PHE A 138 5.78 -21.33 -8.83
N GLU A 139 6.54 -20.23 -8.74
CA GLU A 139 6.66 -19.46 -7.51
C GLU A 139 5.36 -18.69 -7.23
N VAL A 140 5.09 -18.47 -5.95
CA VAL A 140 3.98 -17.65 -5.48
C VAL A 140 4.56 -16.67 -4.48
N PHE A 141 4.21 -15.39 -4.63
CA PHE A 141 4.61 -14.38 -3.65
C PHE A 141 3.73 -14.49 -2.42
N ARG A 142 4.36 -14.58 -1.24
CA ARG A 142 3.71 -14.60 0.06
C ARG A 142 4.40 -13.65 1.01
N LYS A 143 3.63 -12.78 1.65
CA LYS A 143 4.13 -11.84 2.66
C LYS A 143 3.20 -11.78 3.85
N ASP A 144 3.76 -11.86 5.05
CA ASP A 144 3.02 -11.55 6.26
C ASP A 144 2.82 -10.04 6.37
N LEU A 145 1.59 -9.64 6.66
CA LEU A 145 1.17 -8.27 6.82
C LEU A 145 0.69 -8.02 8.24
N ARG A 146 0.88 -6.81 8.76
CA ARG A 146 0.28 -6.35 10.01
C ARG A 146 -0.89 -5.44 9.72
N ILE A 147 -2.09 -5.87 10.08
CA ILE A 147 -3.28 -5.03 10.03
C ILE A 147 -3.45 -4.37 11.40
N TYR A 148 -3.20 -3.08 11.47
CA TYR A 148 -3.35 -2.28 12.68
C TYR A 148 -4.81 -1.88 12.92
N VAL A 149 -5.20 -1.79 14.19
CA VAL A 149 -6.57 -1.42 14.60
C VAL A 149 -6.58 -0.31 15.65
N GLU A 150 -7.65 0.47 15.64
CA GLU A 150 -7.96 1.49 16.66
C GLU A 150 -8.92 0.96 17.75
N GLY A 151 -8.99 -0.36 17.93
CA GLY A 151 -9.94 -0.99 18.86
C GLY A 151 -9.97 -2.52 18.75
N SER A 152 -11.15 -3.07 18.50
CA SER A 152 -11.34 -4.53 18.39
C SER A 152 -10.74 -5.09 17.10
N SER A 153 -10.04 -6.20 17.22
CA SER A 153 -9.46 -6.93 16.09
C SER A 153 -10.36 -8.01 15.50
N GLU A 154 -11.57 -8.23 16.06
CA GLU A 154 -12.42 -9.36 15.65
C GLU A 154 -12.78 -9.37 14.16
N LEU A 155 -12.97 -8.19 13.57
CA LEU A 155 -13.33 -8.03 12.15
C LEU A 155 -12.16 -8.29 11.19
N ILE A 156 -10.93 -8.37 11.72
CA ILE A 156 -9.71 -8.53 10.92
C ILE A 156 -8.91 -9.80 11.25
N LYS A 157 -9.45 -10.67 12.11
CA LYS A 157 -8.79 -11.94 12.44
C LYS A 157 -8.75 -12.88 11.25
N ASN A 158 -7.61 -13.54 11.06
CA ASN A 158 -7.39 -14.58 10.06
C ASN A 158 -7.68 -14.13 8.61
N ILE A 159 -7.52 -12.84 8.29
CA ILE A 159 -7.63 -12.37 6.91
C ILE A 159 -6.46 -12.90 6.10
N VAL A 160 -6.76 -13.39 4.90
CA VAL A 160 -5.78 -13.64 3.84
C VAL A 160 -6.25 -12.92 2.58
N PHE A 161 -5.39 -12.08 2.01
CA PHE A 161 -5.65 -11.40 0.74
C PHE A 161 -5.07 -12.21 -0.41
N TYR A 162 -5.92 -12.58 -1.37
CA TYR A 162 -5.54 -13.36 -2.54
C TYR A 162 -5.61 -12.50 -3.79
N GLY A 163 -4.45 -12.22 -4.36
CA GLY A 163 -4.27 -11.45 -5.58
C GLY A 163 -3.76 -12.31 -6.73
N GLN A 164 -3.84 -11.74 -7.93
CA GLN A 164 -3.33 -12.37 -9.14
C GLN A 164 -2.49 -11.39 -9.93
N CYS A 165 -1.45 -11.89 -10.59
CA CYS A 165 -0.60 -11.11 -11.48
C CYS A 165 -0.42 -11.83 -12.82
N ASN A 166 -0.03 -11.11 -13.86
CA ASN A 166 0.25 -11.72 -15.16
C ASN A 166 1.33 -12.82 -15.04
N PHE A 167 1.06 -14.02 -15.57
CA PHE A 167 1.96 -15.16 -15.50
C PHE A 167 3.37 -14.87 -16.06
N GLU A 168 3.45 -14.26 -17.24
CA GLU A 168 4.73 -14.00 -17.92
C GLU A 168 5.59 -12.97 -17.18
N LYS A 169 4.97 -12.06 -16.45
CA LYS A 169 5.65 -11.01 -15.64
C LYS A 169 5.80 -11.37 -14.16
N SER A 170 5.28 -12.52 -13.72
CA SER A 170 5.20 -12.89 -12.29
C SER A 170 6.52 -12.71 -11.54
N LYS A 171 7.63 -13.21 -12.10
CA LYS A 171 8.96 -13.08 -11.49
C LYS A 171 9.43 -11.63 -11.34
N GLU A 172 9.17 -10.76 -12.31
CA GLU A 172 9.50 -9.34 -12.23
C GLU A 172 8.68 -8.64 -11.14
N ILE A 173 7.38 -8.94 -11.10
CA ILE A 173 6.44 -8.40 -10.12
C ILE A 173 6.85 -8.83 -8.71
N TYR A 174 7.24 -10.09 -8.50
CA TYR A 174 7.69 -10.60 -7.21
C TYR A 174 8.97 -9.91 -6.74
N ASN A 175 9.95 -9.74 -7.63
CA ASN A 175 11.17 -8.98 -7.31
C ASN A 175 10.88 -7.52 -6.91
N LYS A 176 9.86 -6.90 -7.51
CA LYS A 176 9.43 -5.53 -7.14
C LYS A 176 8.72 -5.53 -5.79
N LEU A 177 7.83 -6.49 -5.54
CA LEU A 177 7.12 -6.65 -4.27
C LEU A 177 8.07 -6.94 -3.10
N ASP A 178 9.15 -7.70 -3.32
CA ASP A 178 10.15 -8.02 -2.29
C ASP A 178 10.92 -6.78 -1.80
N LYS A 179 10.99 -5.72 -2.62
CA LYS A 179 11.58 -4.43 -2.24
C LYS A 179 10.67 -3.58 -1.37
N ILE A 180 9.38 -3.94 -1.29
CA ILE A 180 8.40 -3.21 -0.49
C ILE A 180 8.57 -3.55 0.99
N ILE A 181 8.74 -2.52 1.81
CA ILE A 181 8.84 -2.65 3.26
C ILE A 181 7.43 -2.51 3.84
N PHE A 182 6.79 -3.64 4.11
CA PHE A 182 5.56 -3.69 4.89
C PHE A 182 5.89 -3.53 6.38
N ILE A 183 5.16 -2.65 7.05
CA ILE A 183 5.44 -2.22 8.42
C ILE A 183 4.66 -3.01 9.45
#